data_AF-A0A9E0XHB4-F1
#
_entry.id   AF-A0A9E0XHB4-F1
#
_cell.length_a   1.000
_cell.length_b   1.000
_cell.length_c   1.000
_cell.angle_alpha   90.00
_cell.angle_beta   90.00
_cell.angle_gamma   90.00
#
_symmetry.space_group_name_H-M   'P 1'
#
loop_
_entity.id
_entity.type
_entity.pdbx_description
1 polymer ?
#
loop_
_entity_poly.entity_id
_entity_poly.type
_entity_poly.pdbx_seq_one_letter_code
_entity_poly.pdbx_strand_id
1 'polypeptide(L)' 'MKDIIKVDDANFEQVTASGIVLIDFYADWCGPCRMLTPILEALAAEMNGQVVVAKLDVDQATKTTTNFQITSVPTL' A
#
# COMPACT_ATOMS: atom_id res chain seq x y z
N MET A 1 7.60 2.29 15.52
CA MET A 1 8.05 1.47 14.38
C MET A 1 7.10 1.77 13.23
N LYS A 2 7.62 2.04 12.04
CA LYS A 2 6.81 2.27 10.84
C LYS A 2 6.78 0.95 10.08
N ASP A 3 5.77 0.13 10.34
CA ASP A 3 5.64 -1.22 9.78
C ASP A 3 4.89 -1.25 8.44
N ILE A 4 4.91 -0.13 7.69
CA ILE A 4 4.35 -0.05 6.34
C ILE A 4 5.48 -0.17 5.32
N ILE A 5 5.39 -1.20 4.48
CA ILE A 5 6.35 -1.47 3.41
C ILE A 5 6.05 -0.55 2.22
N LYS A 6 7.06 0.14 1.69
CA LYS A 6 6.92 0.86 0.42
C LYS A 6 7.07 -0.11 -0.75
N VAL A 7 6.08 -0.13 -1.62
CA VAL A 7 6.02 -1.00 -2.79
C VAL A 7 6.05 -0.16 -4.07
N ASP A 8 6.76 -0.67 -5.07
CA ASP A 8 6.82 -0.13 -6.43
C ASP A 8 6.80 -1.27 -7.46
N ASP A 9 6.88 -0.93 -8.74
CA ASP A 9 6.86 -1.89 -9.84
C ASP A 9 8.02 -2.92 -9.80
N ALA A 10 9.11 -2.63 -9.10
CA ALA A 10 10.27 -3.52 -9.03
C ALA A 10 10.14 -4.59 -7.94
N ASN A 11 9.46 -4.27 -6.84
CA ASN A 11 9.35 -5.16 -5.68
C ASN A 11 7.94 -5.69 -5.41
N PHE A 12 6.92 -5.23 -6.14
CA PHE A 12 5.53 -5.65 -5.96
C PHE A 12 5.38 -7.17 -5.89
N GLU A 13 5.85 -7.88 -6.93
CA GLU A 13 5.71 -9.33 -7.02
C GLU A 13 6.38 -10.06 -5.85
N GLN A 14 7.53 -9.55 -5.39
CA GLN A 14 8.25 -10.13 -4.25
C GLN A 14 7.48 -9.92 -2.94
N VAL A 15 6.93 -8.73 -2.72
CA VAL A 15 6.18 -8.40 -1.50
C VAL A 15 4.85 -9.17 -1.45
N THR A 16 4.19 -9.36 -2.60
CA THR A 16 2.91 -10.08 -2.70
C THR A 16 3.06 -11.58 -2.91
N ALA A 17 4.28 -12.11 -2.93
CA ALA A 17 4.54 -13.53 -3.25
C ALA A 17 3.95 -14.51 -2.22
N SER A 18 3.74 -14.06 -0.98
CA SER A 18 3.30 -14.94 0.12
C SER A 18 2.47 -14.20 1.15
N GLY A 19 1.50 -14.90 1.73
CA GLY A 19 0.66 -14.36 2.80
C GLY A 19 -0.42 -13.41 2.28
N ILE A 20 -1.03 -12.67 3.20
CA ILE A 20 -2.04 -11.66 2.89
C ILE A 20 -1.37 -10.30 2.93
N VAL A 21 -1.51 -9.52 1.86
CA VAL A 21 -0.95 -8.17 1.74
C VAL A 21 -2.09 -7.19 1.49
N LEU A 22 -2.18 -6.16 2.33
CA LEU A 22 -3.05 -5.00 2.13
C LEU A 22 -2.23 -3.88 1.49
N ILE A 23 -2.66 -3.35 0.34
CA ILE A 23 -1.89 -2.34 -0.40
C ILE A 23 -2.67 -1.04 -0.46
N ASP A 24 -2.17 -0.01 0.21
CA ASP A 24 -2.68 1.35 0.09
C ASP A 24 -2.14 2.02 -1.18
N PHE A 25 -2.98 2.07 -2.21
CA PHE A 25 -2.75 2.87 -3.40
C PHE A 25 -3.00 4.34 -3.06
N TYR A 26 -1.91 5.10 -2.92
CA TYR A 26 -1.92 6.49 -2.50
C TYR A 26 -1.21 7.40 -3.51
N ALA A 27 -1.29 8.71 -3.27
CA ALA A 27 -0.47 9.72 -3.93
C ALA A 27 -0.12 10.85 -2.94
N ASP A 28 0.96 11.59 -3.19
CA ASP A 28 1.38 12.69 -2.30
C ASP A 28 0.37 13.84 -2.24
N TRP A 29 -0.35 14.07 -3.34
CA TRP A 29 -1.42 15.05 -3.43
C TRP A 29 -2.76 14.57 -2.82
N CYS A 30 -2.83 13.32 -2.36
CA CYS A 30 -4.03 12.76 -1.76
C CYS A 30 -4.17 13.14 -0.28
N GLY A 31 -5.02 14.15 0.00
CA GLY A 31 -5.38 14.54 1.36
C GLY A 31 -5.96 13.40 2.21
N PRO A 32 -6.99 12.66 1.73
CA PRO A 32 -7.59 11.55 2.46
C PRO A 32 -6.61 10.41 2.79
N CYS A 33 -5.64 10.12 1.90
CA CYS A 33 -4.64 9.08 2.12
C CYS A 33 -3.79 9.34 3.39
N ARG A 34 -3.43 10.61 3.63
CA ARG A 34 -2.69 11.00 4.85
C ARG A 34 -3.48 10.75 6.13
N MET A 35 -4.81 10.81 6.07
CA MET A 35 -5.67 10.49 7.21
C MET A 35 -5.78 8.98 7.46
N LEU A 36 -5.71 8.17 6.39
CA LEU A 36 -5.71 6.70 6.47
C LEU A 36 -4.39 6.13 6.98
N THR A 37 -3.25 6.76 6.65
CA THR A 37 -1.92 6.28 7.06
C THR A 37 -1.82 5.88 8.55
N PRO A 38 -2.20 6.72 9.54
CA PRO A 38 -2.10 6.33 10.95
C PRO A 38 -3.02 5.16 11.33
N ILE A 39 -4.15 4.98 10.63
CA ILE A 39 -5.07 3.85 10.84
C ILE A 39 -4.44 2.55 10.33
N LEU A 40 -3.81 2.61 9.15
CA LEU A 40 -3.09 1.48 8.56
C LEU A 40 -1.84 1.09 9.36
N GLU A 41 -1.12 2.07 9.93
CA GLU A 41 0.00 1.82 10.85
C GLU A 41 -0.46 1.09 12.12
N ALA A 42 -1.61 1.48 12.69
CA ALA A 42 -2.19 0.80 13.84
C ALA A 42 -2.64 -0.63 13.49
N LEU A 43 -3.30 -0.81 12.33
CA LEU A 43 -3.70 -2.13 11.84
C LEU A 43 -2.49 -3.06 11.65
N ALA A 44 -1.41 -2.55 11.04
CA ALA A 44 -0.18 -3.32 10.84
C ALA A 44 0.38 -3.85 12.17
N ALA A 45 0.37 -3.02 13.21
CA ALA A 45 0.81 -3.39 14.54
C ALA A 45 -0.11 -4.45 15.20
N GLU A 46 -1.43 -4.31 15.03
CA GLU A 46 -2.41 -5.26 15.57
C GLU A 46 -2.38 -6.63 14.89
N MET A 47 -2.10 -6.67 13.59
CA MET A 47 -2.05 -7.90 12.80
C MET A 47 -0.85 -8.79 13.13
N ASN A 48 0.16 -8.29 13.85
CA ASN A 48 1.30 -9.07 14.36
C ASN A 48 1.92 -10.04 13.32
N GLY A 49 2.08 -9.56 12.08
CA GLY A 49 2.65 -10.34 10.97
C GLY A 49 1.69 -11.28 10.24
N GLN A 50 0.40 -11.34 10.60
CA GLN A 50 -0.62 -12.09 9.86
C GLN A 50 -0.99 -11.44 8.53
N VAL A 51 -0.92 -10.10 8.48
CA VAL A 51 -1.16 -9.29 7.30
C VAL A 51 0.00 -8.32 7.14
N VAL A 52 0.55 -8.26 5.93
CA VAL A 52 1.54 -7.25 5.56
C VAL A 52 0.79 -6.01 5.08
N VAL A 53 1.08 -4.86 5.67
CA VAL A 53 0.56 -3.58 5.19
C VAL A 53 1.62 -2.91 4.35
N ALA A 54 1.25 -2.61 3.12
CA ALA A 54 2.10 -1.98 2.13
C ALA A 54 1.44 -0.71 1.59
N LYS A 55 2.25 0.20 1.07
CA LYS A 55 1.79 1.39 0.36
C LYS A 55 2.46 1.50 -0.99
N LEU A 56 1.69 1.86 -2.01
CA LEU A 56 2.13 2.00 -3.39
C LEU A 56 1.71 3.38 -3.92
N ASP A 57 2.69 4.14 -4.38
CA ASP A 57 2.47 5.45 -4.96
C ASP A 57 2.06 5.29 -6.42
N VAL A 58 0.83 5.70 -6.75
CA VAL A 58 0.27 5.53 -8.10
C VAL A 58 0.99 6.35 -9.17
N ASP A 59 1.70 7.41 -8.78
CA ASP A 59 2.48 8.23 -9.70
C ASP A 59 3.83 7.55 -10.04
N GLN A 60 4.32 6.67 -9.17
CA GLN A 60 5.61 5.99 -9.33
C GLN A 60 5.47 4.57 -9.90
N ALA A 61 4.44 3.83 -9.48
CA ALA A 61 4.24 2.41 -9.83
C ALA A 61 3.15 2.24 -10.90
N THR A 62 3.33 2.97 -12.01
CA THR A 62 2.32 3.08 -13.09
C THR A 62 1.92 1.75 -13.71
N LYS A 63 2.85 0.78 -13.83
CA LYS A 63 2.54 -0.54 -14.39
C LYS A 63 1.58 -1.28 -13.48
N THR A 64 1.87 -1.31 -12.18
CA THR A 64 1.03 -1.97 -11.18
C THR A 64 -0.33 -1.29 -11.07
N THR A 65 -0.36 0.04 -10.95
CA THR A 65 -1.61 0.83 -10.91
C THR A 65 -2.51 0.53 -12.11
N THR A 66 -1.92 0.44 -13.31
CA THR A 66 -2.67 0.11 -14.54
C THR A 66 -3.19 -1.34 -14.52
N ASN A 67 -2.37 -2.30 -14.10
CA ASN A 67 -2.75 -3.71 -14.04
C ASN A 67 -3.96 -3.95 -13.13
N PHE A 68 -4.03 -3.20 -12.03
CA PHE A 68 -5.14 -3.25 -11.06
C PHE A 68 -6.28 -2.27 -11.39
N GLN A 69 -6.19 -1.54 -12.52
CA GLN A 69 -7.21 -0.59 -12.99
C GLN A 69 -7.58 0.47 -11.94
N ILE A 70 -6.57 0.91 -11.18
CA ILE A 70 -6.76 1.93 -10.14
C ILE A 70 -6.97 3.29 -10.82
N THR A 71 -8.15 3.87 -10.64
CA THR A 71 -8.56 5.14 -11.26
C THR A 71 -8.74 6.27 -10.25
N SER A 72 -8.68 5.97 -8.95
CA SER A 72 -8.81 6.92 -7.86
C SER A 72 -8.01 6.49 -6.65
N VAL A 73 -7.60 7.46 -5.83
CA VAL A 73 -6.94 7.24 -4.55
C VAL A 73 -7.71 7.95 -3.42
N PRO A 74 -7.73 7.41 -2.20
CA PRO A 74 -7.14 6.13 -1.79
C PRO A 74 -7.91 4.92 -2.33
N THR A 75 -7.20 3.83 -2.63
CA THR A 75 -7.77 2.49 -2.88
C THR A 75 -6.95 1.46 -2.09
N LEU A 76 -7.60 0.43 -1.53
CA LEU A 76 -6.97 -0.61 -0.70
C LEU A 76 -7.06 -1.99 -1.37
#